data_AF-A0A8S3AFQ2-F1
#
_entry.id   AF-A0A8S3AFQ2-F1
#
_cell.length_a   1.000
_cell.length_b   1.000
_cell.length_c   1.000
_cell.angle_alpha   90.00
_cell.angle_beta   90.00
_cell.angle_gamma   90.00
#
_symmetry.space_group_name_H-M   'P 1'
#
loop_
_entity.id
_entity.type
_entity.pdbx_description
1 polymer ?
#
loop_
_entity_poly.entity_id
_entity_poly.type
_entity_poly.pdbx_seq_one_letter_code
_entity_poly.pdbx_strand_id
1 'polypeptide(L)' 'DDFLVWLNSLEDTRDLHAIELAAIAHYKFVYIHPFIDGNGRTGRLLMNLILMRSGFPPVIIKKSDRLAYYSYLDQANDGD' A
#
# COMPACT_ATOMS: atom_id res chain seq x y z
N ASP A 1 -15.41 4.82 -2.12
CA ASP A 1 -15.48 5.66 -0.91
C ASP A 1 -14.92 4.95 0.32
N ASP A 2 -15.26 3.68 0.57
CA ASP A 2 -14.81 2.91 1.74
C ASP A 2 -13.30 2.88 1.99
N PHE A 3 -12.49 2.74 0.93
CA PHE A 3 -11.03 2.80 1.05
C PHE A 3 -10.52 4.12 1.63
N LEU A 4 -11.09 5.25 1.17
CA LEU A 4 -10.68 6.57 1.63
C LEU A 4 -11.20 6.84 3.04
N VAL A 5 -12.39 6.33 3.39
CA VAL A 5 -12.92 6.38 4.76
C VAL A 5 -11.97 5.65 5.71
N TRP A 6 -11.62 4.40 5.39
CA TRP A 6 -10.68 3.60 6.18
C TRP A 6 -9.32 4.30 6.33
N LEU A 7 -8.74 4.79 5.24
CA LEU A 7 -7.40 5.40 5.27
C LEU A 7 -7.33 6.67 6.14
N ASN A 8 -8.44 7.39 6.30
CA ASN A 8 -8.51 8.59 7.13
C ASN A 8 -9.13 8.33 8.52
N SER A 9 -9.52 7.09 8.83
CA SER A 9 -10.13 6.72 10.10
C SER A 9 -9.06 6.56 11.17
N LEU A 10 -9.10 7.41 12.21
CA LEU A 10 -8.22 7.28 13.36
C LEU A 10 -8.53 6.02 14.17
N GLU A 11 -9.77 5.54 14.18
CA GLU A 11 -10.12 4.31 14.89
C GLU A 11 -9.46 3.08 14.23
N ASP A 12 -9.48 3.01 12.91
CA ASP A 12 -8.98 1.85 12.16
C ASP A 12 -7.45 1.86 11.95
N THR A 13 -6.81 3.02 12.03
CA THR A 13 -5.41 3.17 11.62
C THR A 13 -4.44 3.60 12.72
N ARG A 14 -4.94 4.11 13.85
CA ARG A 14 -4.09 4.68 14.91
C ARG A 14 -3.12 3.68 15.52
N ASP A 15 -3.52 2.42 15.63
CA ASP A 15 -2.71 1.39 16.27
C ASP A 15 -1.77 0.66 15.30
N LEU A 16 -1.86 0.96 14.00
CA LEU A 16 -0.98 0.40 12.99
C LEU A 16 0.37 1.14 13.00
N HIS A 17 1.47 0.37 12.90
CA HIS A 17 2.75 0.99 12.62
C HIS A 17 2.73 1.64 11.23
N ALA A 18 3.47 2.73 11.03
CA ALA A 18 3.45 3.48 9.76
C ALA A 18 3.78 2.62 8.53
N ILE A 19 4.67 1.63 8.70
CA ILE A 19 5.02 0.67 7.65
C ILE A 19 3.84 -0.25 7.32
N GLU A 20 3.12 -0.74 8.33
CA GLU A 20 1.95 -1.60 8.15
C GLU A 20 0.82 -0.83 7.46
N LEU A 21 0.52 0.39 7.92
CA LEU A 21 -0.47 1.27 7.29
C LEU A 21 -0.14 1.51 5.81
N ALA A 22 1.12 1.81 5.50
CA ALA A 22 1.56 2.04 4.12
C ALA A 22 1.44 0.78 3.25
N ALA A 23 1.80 -0.39 3.79
CA ALA A 23 1.69 -1.67 3.09
C ALA A 23 0.23 -2.08 2.84
N ILE A 24 -0.64 -1.96 3.83
CA ILE A 24 -2.07 -2.28 3.72
C ILE A 24 -2.75 -1.30 2.74
N ALA A 25 -2.42 -0.01 2.81
CA ALA A 25 -2.98 0.98 1.89
C ALA A 25 -2.56 0.73 0.44
N HIS A 26 -1.28 0.37 0.23
CA HIS A 26 -0.79 -0.07 -1.07
C HIS A 26 -1.56 -1.28 -1.59
N TYR A 27 -1.68 -2.33 -0.77
CA TYR A 27 -2.38 -3.56 -1.13
C TYR A 27 -3.85 -3.29 -1.47
N LYS A 28 -4.61 -2.66 -0.57
CA LYS A 28 -6.02 -2.31 -0.79
C LYS A 28 -6.22 -1.51 -2.07
N PHE A 29 -5.35 -0.53 -2.35
CA PHE A 29 -5.44 0.27 -3.57
C PHE A 29 -5.21 -0.56 -4.84
N VAL A 30 -4.17 -1.40 -4.85
CA VAL A 30 -3.85 -2.26 -6.01
C VAL A 30 -4.91 -3.34 -6.22
N TYR A 31 -5.49 -3.85 -5.12
CA TYR A 31 -6.59 -4.82 -5.13
C TYR A 31 -7.87 -4.23 -5.73
N ILE A 32 -8.26 -3.02 -5.33
CA ILE A 32 -9.43 -2.31 -5.89
C ILE A 32 -9.26 -2.04 -7.39
N HIS A 33 -8.02 -1.78 -7.83
CA HIS A 33 -7.66 -1.56 -9.23
C HIS A 33 -8.50 -0.49 -9.96
N PRO A 34 -8.57 0.77 -9.45
CA PRO A 34 -9.53 1.76 -9.91
C PRO A 34 -9.25 2.38 -11.29
N PHE A 35 -8.04 2.19 -11.85
CA PHE A 35 -7.65 2.78 -13.14
C PHE A 35 -7.44 1.72 -14.22
N ILE A 36 -7.51 2.15 -15.50
CA ILE A 36 -7.22 1.28 -16.66
C ILE A 36 -5.74 0.84 -16.68
N ASP A 37 -4.83 1.74 -16.33
CA ASP A 37 -3.40 1.49 -16.17
C ASP A 37 -2.84 2.39 -15.05
N GLY A 38 -1.69 2.01 -14.49
CA GLY A 38 -0.97 2.82 -13.52
C GLY A 38 -1.23 2.43 -12.07
N ASN A 39 -2.12 1.48 -11.78
CA ASN A 39 -2.48 1.11 -10.40
C ASN A 39 -1.26 0.76 -9.53
N GLY A 40 -0.32 -0.05 -10.04
CA GLY A 40 0.89 -0.37 -9.29
C GLY A 40 1.82 0.84 -9.08
N ARG A 41 1.88 1.79 -10.03
CA ARG A 41 2.69 3.02 -9.89
C ARG A 41 2.07 3.94 -8.85
N THR A 42 0.76 4.18 -8.94
CA THR A 42 0.04 5.02 -7.99
C THR A 42 0.00 4.40 -6.60
N GLY A 43 -0.18 3.08 -6.47
CA GLY A 43 -0.12 2.38 -5.19
C GLY A 43 1.22 2.56 -4.49
N ARG A 44 2.35 2.44 -5.22
CA ARG A 44 3.69 2.69 -4.65
C ARG A 44 3.93 4.16 -4.27
N LEU A 45 3.37 5.09 -5.03
CA LEU A 45 3.42 6.51 -4.67
C LEU A 45 2.58 6.80 -3.42
N LEU A 46 1.40 6.19 -3.28
CA LEU A 46 0.56 6.30 -2.09
C LEU A 46 1.26 5.71 -0.85
N MET A 47 1.86 4.53 -0.97
CA MET A 47 2.70 3.92 0.06
C MET A 47 3.78 4.91 0.54
N ASN A 48 4.52 5.49 -0.40
CA ASN A 48 5.58 6.46 -0.08
C ASN A 48 5.04 7.76 0.51
N LEU A 49 3.87 8.24 0.07
CA LEU A 49 3.23 9.40 0.68
C LEU A 49 2.93 9.18 2.17
N ILE A 50 2.41 8.00 2.54
CA ILE A 50 2.11 7.63 3.92
C ILE A 50 3.39 7.55 4.75
N LEU A 51 4.42 6.87 4.23
CA LEU A 51 5.72 6.74 4.88
C LEU A 51 6.38 8.11 5.12
N MET A 52 6.39 8.97 4.09
CA MET A 52 6.98 10.30 4.17
C MET A 52 6.24 11.22 5.16
N ARG A 53 4.90 11.14 5.21
CA ARG A 53 4.11 11.85 6.24
C ARG A 53 4.42 11.37 7.66
N SER A 54 4.88 10.14 7.80
CA SER A 54 5.27 9.52 9.07
C SER A 54 6.77 9.68 9.39
N GLY A 55 7.51 10.48 8.61
CA GLY A 55 8.93 10.77 8.85
C GLY A 55 9.91 9.74 8.27
N PHE A 56 9.44 8.75 7.50
CA PHE A 56 10.31 7.77 6.84
C PHE A 56 10.81 8.30 5.48
N PRO A 57 12.01 7.89 5.04
CA PRO A 57 12.46 8.15 3.68
C PRO A 57 11.60 7.39 2.66
N PRO A 58 11.55 7.85 1.40
CA PRO A 58 10.89 7.11 0.34
C PRO A 58 11.55 5.74 0.12
N VAL A 59 10.73 4.71 -0.02
CA VAL A 59 11.14 3.33 -0.26
C VAL A 59 11.06 3.00 -1.74
N ILE A 60 12.08 2.29 -2.23
CA ILE A 60 12.18 1.83 -3.61
C ILE A 60 12.09 0.31 -3.63
N ILE A 61 11.00 -0.21 -4.20
CA ILE A 61 10.90 -1.63 -4.57
C ILE A 61 11.70 -1.80 -5.86
N LYS A 62 12.81 -2.53 -5.79
CA LYS A 62 13.74 -2.66 -6.91
C LYS A 62 13.12 -3.51 -8.01
N LYS A 63 13.53 -3.24 -9.26
CA LYS A 63 13.12 -4.05 -10.41
C LYS A 63 13.56 -5.52 -10.26
N SER A 64 14.69 -5.78 -9.60
CA SER A 64 15.17 -7.14 -9.27
C SER A 64 14.18 -7.93 -8.43
N ASP A 65 13.41 -7.24 -7.59
CA ASP A 65 12.55 -7.86 -6.59
C ASP A 65 11.12 -8.02 -7.11
N ARG A 66 10.90 -7.78 -8.42
CA ARG A 66 9.58 -7.81 -9.05
C ARG A 66 8.83 -9.12 -8.80
N LEU A 67 9.51 -10.26 -8.91
CA LEU A 67 8.88 -11.56 -8.68
C LEU A 67 8.43 -11.72 -7.22
N ALA A 68 9.31 -11.38 -6.27
CA ALA A 68 8.99 -11.43 -4.84
C ALA A 68 7.84 -10.47 -4.48
N TYR A 69 7.85 -9.26 -5.05
CA TYR A 69 6.77 -8.30 -4.88
C TYR A 69 5.41 -8.85 -5.32
N TYR A 70 5.33 -9.51 -6.48
CA TYR A 70 4.08 -10.13 -6.92
C TYR A 70 3.69 -11.31 -6.04
N SER A 71 4.64 -12.17 -5.64
CA SER A 71 4.32 -13.30 -4.77
C SER A 71 3.76 -12.86 -3.41
N TYR A 72 4.23 -11.75 -2.84
CA TYR A 72 3.67 -11.22 -1.60
C TYR A 72 2.28 -10.61 -1.79
N LEU A 73 2.00 -10.00 -2.95
CA LEU A 73 0.64 -9.55 -3.27
C LEU A 73 -0.32 -10.73 -3.46
N ASP A 74 0.15 -11.82 -4.07
CA ASP A 74 -0.65 -13.03 -4.24
C ASP A 74 -0.94 -13.70 -2.89
N GLN A 75 0.04 -13.77 -1.99
CA GLN A 75 -0.17 -14.24 -0.60
C GLN A 75 -1.20 -13.38 0.15
N ALA A 76 -1.13 -12.06 0.00
CA ALA A 76 -2.11 -11.15 0.59
C ALA A 76 -3.53 -11.33 0.00
N ASN A 77 -3.67 -11.81 -1.23
CA ASN A 77 -4.97 -12.16 -1.81
C ASN A 77 -5.54 -13.44 -1.19
N ASP A 78 -4.67 -14.36 -0.75
CA ASP A 78 -5.04 -15.61 -0.08
C ASP A 78 -5.36 -15.41 1.42
N GLY A 79 -5.16 -14.20 1.94
CA GLY A 79 -5.57 -13.78 3.28
C GLY A 79 -4.48 -13.83 4.34
N ASP A 80 -3.22 -14.02 3.94
CA ASP A 80 -2.02 -13.94 4.79
C ASP A 80 -1.40 -12.53 4.76
#